data_AF-A0A8X6PUT9-F1
#
_entry.id   AF-A0A8X6PUT9-F1
#
_cell.length_a   1.000
_cell.length_b   1.000
_cell.length_c   1.000
_cell.angle_alpha   90.00
_cell.angle_beta   90.00
_cell.angle_gamma   90.00
#
_symmetry.space_group_name_H-M   'P 1'
#
loop_
_entity.id
_entity.type
_entity.pdbx_description
1 polymer ?
#
loop_
_entity_poly.entity_id
_entity_poly.type
_entity_poly.pdbx_seq_one_letter_code
_entity_poly.pdbx_strand_id
1 'polypeptide(L)'
;MEVLFYKFVEFIFETLQAIIHFVVAIKFWRKGESVPPVNNPLLLKSATKLAAEIRAGELRSEVVVRAYINRIRTVDPYVNATVNRCFEQALREALEADSLIASGRYTKEQLAKEKPLLGVPLTVKTFLRVKGECNIWLS
;
A
#
# COMPACT_ATOMS: atom_id res chain seq x y z
N MET A 1 40.19 -14.64 -40.33
CA MET A 1 39.93 -15.25 -39.01
C MET A 1 39.06 -14.35 -38.13
N GLU A 2 39.30 -13.04 -38.08
CA GLU A 2 38.50 -12.11 -37.25
C GLU A 2 36.99 -12.13 -37.55
N VAL A 3 36.59 -12.07 -38.83
CA VAL A 3 35.15 -12.09 -39.20
C VAL A 3 34.45 -13.39 -38.77
N LEU A 4 35.17 -14.52 -38.77
CA LEU A 4 34.62 -15.81 -38.34
C LEU A 4 34.45 -15.85 -36.81
N PHE A 5 35.39 -15.26 -36.08
CA PHE A 5 35.34 -15.12 -34.63
C PHE A 5 34.17 -14.23 -34.18
N TYR A 6 33.99 -13.07 -34.81
CA TYR A 6 32.84 -12.18 -34.52
C TYR A 6 31.50 -12.88 -34.77
N LYS A 7 31.34 -13.57 -35.91
CA LYS A 7 30.12 -14.34 -36.20
C LYS A 7 29.86 -15.45 -35.18
N PHE A 8 30.92 -16.07 -34.66
CA PHE A 8 30.79 -17.09 -33.61
C PHE A 8 30.34 -16.49 -32.28
N VAL A 9 30.88 -15.34 -31.89
CA VAL A 9 30.48 -14.62 -30.68
C VAL A 9 29.04 -14.10 -30.78
N GLU A 10 28.66 -13.54 -31.94
CA GLU A 10 27.27 -13.12 -32.21
C GLU A 10 26.30 -14.30 -32.09
N PHE A 11 26.64 -15.45 -32.66
CA PHE A 11 25.83 -16.66 -32.55
C PHE A 11 25.65 -17.13 -31.09
N ILE A 12 26.71 -17.07 -30.28
CA ILE A 12 26.62 -17.37 -28.84
C ILE A 12 25.71 -16.37 -28.13
N PHE A 13 25.82 -15.07 -28.43
CA PHE A 13 25.00 -14.05 -27.78
C PHE A 13 23.52 -14.20 -28.13
N GLU A 14 23.20 -14.42 -29.40
CA GLU A 14 21.82 -14.64 -29.88
C GLU A 14 21.19 -15.89 -29.28
N THR A 15 21.94 -16.99 -29.21
CA THR A 15 21.47 -18.22 -28.57
C THR A 15 21.27 -18.05 -27.06
N LEU A 16 22.17 -17.35 -26.38
CA LEU A 16 22.02 -17.01 -24.96
C LEU A 16 20.77 -16.14 -24.73
N GLN A 17 20.56 -15.13 -25.57
CA GLN A 17 19.40 -14.24 -25.50
C GLN A 17 18.10 -15.00 -25.75
N ALA A 18 18.06 -15.90 -26.74
CA ALA A 18 16.91 -16.76 -27.01
C ALA A 18 16.59 -17.69 -25.82
N ILE A 19 17.62 -18.27 -25.18
CA ILE A 19 17.44 -19.10 -23.97
C ILE A 19 16.89 -18.27 -22.81
N ILE A 20 17.42 -17.07 -22.57
CA ILE A 20 16.92 -16.16 -21.53
C ILE A 20 15.45 -15.82 -21.79
N HIS A 21 15.11 -15.40 -23.01
CA HIS A 21 13.72 -15.10 -23.38
C HIS A 21 12.81 -16.31 -23.24
N PHE A 22 13.27 -17.51 -23.58
CA PHE A 22 12.50 -18.75 -23.41
C PHE A 22 12.25 -19.07 -21.93
N VAL A 23 13.25 -18.94 -21.06
CA VAL A 23 13.11 -19.17 -19.61
C VAL A 23 12.20 -18.10 -18.96
N VAL A 24 12.36 -16.84 -19.36
CA VAL A 24 11.49 -15.72 -18.94
C VAL A 24 10.08 -15.99 -19.42
N ALA A 25 9.89 -16.32 -20.70
CA ALA A 25 8.58 -16.64 -21.26
C ALA A 25 7.91 -17.77 -20.46
N ILE A 26 8.59 -18.88 -20.18
CA ILE A 26 8.05 -19.98 -19.37
C ILE A 26 7.66 -19.51 -17.95
N LYS A 27 8.49 -18.69 -17.30
CA LYS A 27 8.19 -18.16 -15.96
C LYS A 27 7.02 -17.18 -15.95
N PHE A 28 6.95 -16.30 -16.94
CA PHE A 28 5.94 -15.23 -17.04
C PHE A 28 4.71 -15.64 -17.87
N TRP A 29 4.66 -16.87 -18.41
CA TRP A 29 3.49 -17.42 -19.11
C TRP A 29 2.31 -17.70 -18.17
N ARG A 30 2.56 -17.80 -16.85
CA ARG A 30 1.50 -18.04 -15.88
C ARG A 30 0.51 -16.88 -15.90
N LYS A 31 -0.78 -17.18 -16.13
CA LYS A 31 -1.89 -16.26 -15.88
C LYS A 31 -1.69 -15.63 -14.50
N GLY A 32 -1.64 -14.30 -14.46
CA GLY A 32 -1.51 -13.57 -13.19
C GLY A 32 -2.58 -14.02 -12.21
N GLU A 33 -2.18 -14.24 -10.96
CA GLU A 33 -3.11 -14.60 -9.90
C GLU A 33 -4.12 -13.45 -9.70
N SER A 34 -5.41 -13.81 -9.61
CA SER A 34 -6.46 -12.81 -9.41
C SER A 34 -6.48 -12.35 -7.96
N VAL A 35 -6.61 -11.05 -7.74
CA VAL A 35 -6.72 -10.47 -6.41
C VAL A 35 -7.98 -11.02 -5.73
N PRO A 36 -7.89 -11.55 -4.49
CA PRO A 36 -9.06 -12.08 -3.78
C PRO A 36 -10.13 -10.99 -3.60
N PRO A 37 -11.43 -11.33 -3.62
CA PRO A 37 -12.51 -10.37 -3.51
C PRO A 37 -12.51 -9.64 -2.15
N VAL A 38 -13.18 -8.49 -2.11
CA VAL A 38 -13.31 -7.69 -0.88
C VAL A 38 -14.46 -8.24 -0.05
N ASN A 39 -14.15 -8.77 1.14
CA ASN A 39 -15.16 -9.34 2.04
C ASN A 39 -15.61 -8.37 3.14
N ASN A 40 -14.81 -7.36 3.46
CA ASN A 40 -15.12 -6.41 4.53
C ASN A 40 -15.77 -5.14 3.94
N PRO A 41 -17.05 -4.84 4.28
CA PRO A 41 -17.77 -3.68 3.74
C PRO A 41 -17.15 -2.33 4.15
N LEU A 42 -16.36 -2.28 5.23
CA LEU A 42 -15.63 -1.06 5.62
C LEU A 42 -14.67 -0.59 4.52
N LEU A 43 -14.09 -1.53 3.78
CA LEU A 43 -13.13 -1.26 2.70
C LEU A 43 -13.79 -0.65 1.46
N LEU A 44 -15.12 -0.70 1.38
CA LEU A 44 -15.92 -0.17 0.27
C LEU A 44 -16.55 1.20 0.61
N LYS A 45 -16.39 1.68 1.85
CA LYS A 45 -16.89 3.01 2.25
C LYS A 45 -15.98 4.11 1.71
N SER A 46 -16.57 5.24 1.33
CA SER A 46 -15.81 6.43 0.95
C SER A 46 -15.07 7.04 2.14
N ALA A 47 -13.99 7.75 1.87
CA ALA A 47 -13.24 8.49 2.90
C ALA A 47 -14.11 9.50 3.65
N THR A 48 -15.01 10.20 2.94
CA THR A 48 -15.95 11.16 3.55
C THR A 48 -16.92 10.49 4.51
N LYS A 49 -17.42 9.30 4.17
CA LYS A 49 -18.33 8.51 5.02
C LYS A 49 -17.60 7.97 6.24
N LEU A 50 -16.42 7.39 6.06
CA LEU A 50 -15.59 6.93 7.18
C LEU A 50 -15.26 8.07 8.14
N ALA A 51 -14.84 9.24 7.63
CA ALA A 51 -14.53 10.39 8.46
C ALA A 51 -15.75 10.89 9.25
N ALA A 52 -16.94 10.89 8.65
CA ALA A 52 -18.17 11.28 9.30
C ALA A 52 -18.56 10.30 10.43
N GLU A 53 -18.55 8.99 10.15
CA GLU A 53 -18.85 7.94 11.13
C GLU A 53 -17.84 7.92 12.29
N ILE A 54 -16.55 8.15 11.99
CA ILE A 54 -15.49 8.24 13.01
C ILE A 54 -15.71 9.46 13.91
N ARG A 55 -15.88 10.66 13.34
CA ARG A 55 -16.18 11.87 14.13
C ARG A 55 -17.48 11.76 14.93
N ALA A 56 -18.45 11.00 14.43
CA ALA A 56 -19.69 10.75 15.14
C ALA A 56 -19.51 9.85 16.37
N GLY A 57 -18.39 9.11 16.46
CA GLY A 57 -18.12 8.11 17.49
C GLY A 57 -18.77 6.75 17.19
N GLU A 58 -19.37 6.58 16.01
CA GLU A 58 -20.08 5.37 15.60
C GLU A 58 -19.11 4.27 15.13
N LEU A 59 -17.94 4.68 14.63
CA LEU A 59 -16.90 3.81 14.13
C LEU A 59 -15.55 4.19 14.72
N ARG A 60 -14.82 3.20 15.24
CA ARG A 60 -13.47 3.41 15.76
C ARG A 60 -12.45 3.40 14.63
N SER A 61 -11.58 4.40 14.61
CA SER A 61 -10.45 4.54 13.69
C SER A 61 -9.54 3.31 13.73
N GLU A 62 -9.26 2.77 14.92
CA GLU A 62 -8.45 1.56 15.09
C GLU A 62 -8.99 0.36 14.29
N VAL A 63 -10.32 0.18 14.31
CA VAL A 63 -11.00 -0.93 13.61
C VAL A 63 -10.87 -0.77 12.09
N VAL A 64 -11.02 0.47 11.60
CA VAL A 64 -10.86 0.79 10.17
C VAL A 64 -9.43 0.52 9.74
N VAL A 65 -8.44 1.08 10.44
CA VAL A 65 -7.02 0.90 10.09
C VAL A 65 -6.62 -0.58 10.11
N ARG A 66 -7.06 -1.34 11.12
CA ARG A 66 -6.81 -2.79 11.19
C ARG A 66 -7.42 -3.55 10.02
N ALA A 67 -8.63 -3.17 9.59
CA ALA A 67 -9.27 -3.77 8.41
C ALA A 67 -8.45 -3.52 7.12
N TYR A 68 -7.95 -2.29 6.92
CA TYR A 68 -7.09 -1.96 5.78
C TYR A 68 -5.74 -2.69 5.84
N ILE A 69 -5.10 -2.78 7.00
CA ILE A 69 -3.84 -3.53 7.17
C ILE A 69 -4.04 -5.00 6.80
N ASN A 70 -5.12 -5.62 7.27
CA ASN A 70 -5.43 -7.02 6.93
C ASN A 70 -5.66 -7.20 5.42
N ARG A 71 -6.33 -6.24 4.77
CA ARG A 71 -6.50 -6.26 3.32
C ARG A 71 -5.16 -6.14 2.60
N ILE A 72 -4.30 -5.22 3.01
CA ILE A 72 -2.96 -5.04 2.43
C ILE A 72 -2.17 -6.35 2.55
N ARG A 73 -2.12 -6.97 3.74
CA ARG A 73 -1.43 -8.26 3.94
C ARG A 73 -1.94 -9.37 3.01
N THR A 74 -3.23 -9.36 2.69
CA THR A 74 -3.85 -10.35 1.81
C THR A 74 -3.58 -10.05 0.33
N VAL A 75 -3.55 -8.78 -0.08
CA VAL A 75 -3.51 -8.38 -1.50
C VAL A 75 -2.10 -8.07 -2.00
N ASP A 76 -1.25 -7.53 -1.15
CA ASP A 76 0.08 -7.06 -1.56
C ASP A 76 0.96 -8.13 -2.20
N PRO A 77 0.89 -9.44 -1.84
CA PRO A 77 1.60 -10.49 -2.58
C PRO A 77 1.22 -10.58 -4.07
N TYR A 78 0.01 -10.15 -4.45
CA TYR A 78 -0.51 -10.22 -5.82
C TYR A 78 -0.14 -8.97 -6.65
N VAL A 79 -0.04 -7.81 -6.00
CA VAL A 79 0.11 -6.51 -6.70
C VAL A 79 1.44 -5.82 -6.43
N ASN A 80 2.14 -6.22 -5.37
CA ASN A 80 3.41 -5.64 -4.92
C ASN A 80 3.38 -4.10 -4.84
N ALA A 81 2.36 -3.55 -4.18
CA ALA A 81 2.08 -2.11 -4.17
C ALA A 81 2.66 -1.39 -2.95
N THR A 82 2.99 -2.10 -1.87
CA THR A 82 3.52 -1.50 -0.63
C THR A 82 5.01 -1.75 -0.47
N VAL A 83 5.79 -0.68 -0.53
CA VAL A 83 7.25 -0.73 -0.31
C VAL A 83 7.57 -0.73 1.18
N ASN A 84 7.02 0.24 1.93
CA ASN A 84 7.20 0.37 3.37
C ASN A 84 5.87 0.21 4.10
N ARG A 85 5.87 -0.58 5.17
CA ARG A 85 4.67 -0.97 5.92
C ARG A 85 4.71 -0.36 7.33
N CYS A 86 4.35 0.92 7.45
CA CYS A 86 4.30 1.68 8.72
C CYS A 86 3.08 1.31 9.61
N PHE A 87 2.73 0.02 9.68
CA PHE A 87 1.46 -0.43 10.28
C PHE A 87 1.34 -0.10 11.77
N GLU A 88 2.42 -0.28 12.54
CA GLU A 88 2.40 0.01 13.98
C GLU A 88 2.20 1.51 14.27
N GLN A 89 2.82 2.37 13.45
CA GLN A 89 2.62 3.82 13.56
C GLN A 89 1.19 4.20 13.20
N ALA A 90 0.67 3.69 12.08
CA ALA A 90 -0.71 3.95 11.67
C ALA A 90 -1.73 3.50 12.74
N LEU A 91 -1.48 2.37 13.42
CA LEU A 91 -2.32 1.91 14.53
C LEU A 91 -2.25 2.82 15.75
N ARG A 92 -1.06 3.32 16.11
CA ARG A 92 -0.91 4.30 17.21
C ARG A 92 -1.66 5.60 16.91
N GLU A 93 -1.47 6.16 15.71
CA GLU A 93 -2.17 7.38 15.29
C GLU A 93 -3.70 7.18 15.25
N ALA A 94 -4.16 5.98 14.89
CA ALA A 94 -5.58 5.63 14.93
C ALA A 94 -6.15 5.61 16.36
N LEU A 95 -5.40 5.05 17.32
CA LEU A 95 -5.76 5.04 18.74
C LEU A 95 -5.77 6.45 19.34
N GLU A 96 -4.82 7.30 18.93
CA GLU A 96 -4.78 8.71 19.33
C GLU A 96 -6.00 9.48 18.79
N ALA A 97 -6.41 9.22 17.55
CA ALA A 97 -7.63 9.80 16.98
C ALA A 97 -8.89 9.37 17.74
N ASP A 98 -9.01 8.07 18.06
CA ASP A 98 -10.10 7.55 18.89
C ASP A 98 -10.13 8.21 20.28
N SER A 99 -8.95 8.36 20.90
CA SER A 99 -8.81 9.00 22.23
C SER A 99 -9.18 10.49 22.18
N LEU A 100 -8.83 11.18 21.09
CA LEU A 100 -9.19 12.59 20.89
C LEU A 100 -10.70 12.77 20.80
N ILE A 101 -11.40 11.86 20.10
CA ILE A 101 -12.85 11.88 19.98
C ILE A 101 -13.49 11.54 21.34
N ALA A 102 -12.98 10.52 22.02
CA ALA A 102 -13.46 10.11 23.35
C ALA A 102 -13.25 11.20 24.42
N SER A 103 -12.21 12.04 24.28
CA SER A 103 -11.95 13.15 25.21
C SER A 103 -13.03 14.23 25.19
N GLY A 104 -13.86 14.29 24.15
CA GLY A 104 -14.91 15.31 23.99
C GLY A 104 -14.38 16.74 23.85
N ARG A 105 -13.07 16.93 23.67
CA ARG A 105 -12.42 18.26 23.61
C ARG A 105 -12.85 19.10 22.41
N TYR A 106 -13.32 18.46 21.34
CA TYR A 106 -13.74 19.11 20.09
C TYR A 106 -15.17 18.70 19.75
N THR A 107 -15.97 19.64 19.24
CA THR A 107 -17.28 19.30 18.67
C THR A 107 -17.14 18.62 17.32
N LYS A 108 -18.20 17.95 16.85
CA LYS A 108 -18.22 17.28 15.54
C LYS A 108 -17.94 18.27 14.40
N GLU A 109 -18.47 19.49 14.51
CA GLU A 109 -18.32 20.57 13.53
C GLU A 109 -16.90 21.14 13.52
N GLN A 110 -16.30 21.30 14.71
CA GLN A 110 -14.90 21.71 14.84
C GLN A 110 -13.97 20.67 14.23
N LEU A 111 -14.18 19.38 14.54
CA LEU A 111 -13.41 18.29 13.93
C LEU A 111 -13.60 18.23 12.41
N ALA A 112 -14.81 18.47 11.90
CA ALA A 112 -15.05 18.49 10.47
C ALA A 112 -14.30 19.64 9.75
N LYS A 113 -14.14 20.79 10.41
CA LYS A 113 -13.45 21.96 9.86
C LYS A 113 -11.93 21.87 9.99
N GLU A 114 -11.43 21.51 11.17
CA GLU A 114 -10.00 21.52 11.48
C GLU A 114 -9.29 20.21 11.09
N LYS A 115 -10.01 19.08 11.15
CA LYS A 115 -9.46 17.73 10.91
C LYS A 115 -10.43 16.88 10.07
N PRO A 116 -10.69 17.28 8.80
CA PRO A 116 -11.74 16.67 7.97
C PRO A 116 -11.55 15.17 7.69
N LEU A 117 -10.31 14.65 7.78
CA LEU A 117 -9.95 13.24 7.56
C LEU A 117 -9.43 12.55 8.83
N LEU A 118 -9.79 13.04 10.02
CA LEU A 118 -9.37 12.42 11.28
C LEU A 118 -9.72 10.92 11.31
N GLY A 119 -8.70 10.07 11.54
CA GLY A 119 -8.84 8.62 11.65
C GLY A 119 -9.04 7.86 10.33
N VAL A 120 -9.01 8.55 9.17
CA VAL A 120 -9.11 7.89 7.86
C VAL A 120 -7.72 7.38 7.44
N PRO A 121 -7.56 6.09 7.09
CA PRO A 121 -6.29 5.57 6.59
C PRO A 121 -5.91 6.19 5.25
N LEU A 122 -4.65 6.54 5.09
CA LEU A 122 -4.09 7.12 3.87
C LEU A 122 -2.71 6.52 3.56
N THR A 123 -2.40 6.41 2.27
CA THR A 123 -1.09 5.97 1.78
C THR A 123 -0.47 7.08 0.94
N VAL A 124 0.83 7.33 1.13
CA VAL A 124 1.59 8.33 0.39
C VAL A 124 2.58 7.62 -0.55
N LYS A 125 2.75 8.15 -1.77
CA LYS A 125 3.75 7.65 -2.71
C LYS A 125 5.16 7.89 -2.14
N THR A 126 6.00 6.86 -2.12
CA THR A 126 7.34 6.85 -1.51
C THR A 126 8.29 7.96 -1.98
N PHE A 127 8.06 8.55 -3.15
CA PHE A 127 8.84 9.69 -3.63
C PHE A 127 8.63 10.97 -2.80
N LEU A 128 7.55 11.05 -2.02
CA LEU A 128 7.25 12.18 -1.17
C LEU A 128 7.78 11.94 0.24
N ARG A 129 8.45 12.96 0.81
CA ARG A 129 8.94 12.89 2.20
C ARG A 129 7.80 13.15 3.17
N VAL A 130 7.65 12.26 4.14
CA VAL A 130 6.73 12.45 5.25
C VAL A 130 7.51 12.52 6.55
N LYS A 131 7.14 13.44 7.42
CA LYS A 131 7.85 13.69 8.67
C LYS A 131 7.55 12.55 9.67
N GLY A 132 8.59 11.90 10.18
CA GLY A 132 8.46 10.88 11.23
C GLY A 132 8.06 9.49 10.73
N GLU A 133 8.13 9.23 9.42
CA GLU A 133 7.86 7.91 8.85
C GLU A 133 9.11 7.00 8.82
N CYS A 134 8.88 5.71 8.58
CA CYS A 134 9.89 4.65 8.42
C CYS A 134 10.69 4.73 7.09
N ASN A 135 10.70 5.88 6.41
CA ASN A 135 11.30 6.07 5.10
C ASN A 135 12.26 7.28 5.05
N ILE A 136 13.46 7.17 5.61
CA ILE A 136 14.64 7.83 5.05
C ILE A 136 15.94 7.18 5.57
N TRP A 137 16.66 6.49 4.68
CA TRP A 137 18.11 6.36 4.76
C TRP A 137 18.71 7.64 4.18
N LEU A 138 19.03 8.60 5.05
CA LEU A 138 19.97 9.68 4.74
C LEU A 138 20.85 9.86 5.99
N SER A 139 21.90 9.05 6.05
CA SER A 139 23.19 9.41 6.67
C SER A 139 24.00 10.22 5.67
#